data_AF-A0A5B8M9I2-F1
#
_entry.id   AF-A0A5B8M9I2-F1
#
_cell.length_a   1.000
_cell.length_b   1.000
_cell.length_c   1.000
_cell.angle_alpha   90.00
_cell.angle_beta   90.00
_cell.angle_gamma   90.00
#
_symmetry.space_group_name_H-M   'P 1'
#
loop_
_entity.id
_entity.type
_entity.pdbx_description
1 polymer ?
#
loop_
_entity_poly.entity_id
_entity_poly.type
_entity_poly.pdbx_seq_one_letter_code
_entity_poly.pdbx_strand_id
1 'polypeptide(L)'
;MQIAISFVWLGLVLGISFLEAPIKFRAPGVTVEIGVGIGRLVFRTLNAIEGVLAIAVIIVVAVQGAAMSPLALGLAIALIIVLAAGALVLRPLMDRRVRDGRTADRMPRHSMHFFYVALEVVKVALLVWIGVLGLTLA
;
A
#
# COMPACT_ATOMS: atom_id res chain seq x y z
N MET A 1 -0.89 21.00 -0.35
CA MET A 1 0.12 19.94 -0.64
C MET A 1 -0.28 18.59 -0.06
N GLN A 2 -0.53 18.50 1.25
CA GLN A 2 -0.90 17.25 1.93
C GLN A 2 -2.12 16.53 1.31
N ILE A 3 -3.17 17.29 1.00
CA ILE A 3 -4.40 16.78 0.37
C ILE A 3 -4.11 16.05 -0.95
N ALA A 4 -3.35 16.70 -1.85
CA ALA A 4 -3.01 16.15 -3.15
C ALA A 4 -2.19 14.85 -3.01
N ILE A 5 -1.19 14.84 -2.12
CA ILE A 5 -0.38 13.64 -1.84
C ILE A 5 -1.27 12.49 -1.36
N SER A 6 -2.15 12.74 -0.38
CA SER A 6 -3.02 11.71 0.19
C SER A 6 -3.99 11.12 -0.84
N PHE A 7 -4.64 11.95 -1.66
CA PHE A 7 -5.60 11.45 -2.66
C PHE A 7 -4.93 10.80 -3.86
N VAL A 8 -3.76 11.29 -4.30
CA VAL A 8 -2.97 10.61 -5.34
C VAL A 8 -2.53 9.24 -4.85
N TRP A 9 -2.01 9.15 -3.62
CA TRP A 9 -1.62 7.87 -3.03
C TRP A 9 -2.82 6.94 -2.89
N LEU A 10 -3.96 7.44 -2.41
CA LEU A 10 -5.20 6.67 -2.31
C LEU A 10 -5.61 6.10 -3.67
N GLY A 11 -5.60 6.93 -4.72
CA GLY A 11 -5.94 6.50 -6.08
C GLY A 11 -5.02 5.39 -6.59
N LEU A 12 -3.71 5.49 -6.35
CA LEU A 12 -2.75 4.45 -6.69
C LEU A 12 -3.04 3.12 -5.97
N VAL A 13 -3.29 3.18 -4.66
CA VAL A 13 -3.60 1.99 -3.85
C VAL A 13 -4.90 1.33 -4.31
N LEU A 14 -5.97 2.11 -4.50
CA LEU A 14 -7.25 1.59 -4.98
C LEU A 14 -7.13 0.99 -6.40
N GLY A 15 -6.48 1.72 -7.31
CA GLY A 15 -6.31 1.27 -8.70
C GLY A 15 -5.45 0.02 -8.82
N ILE A 16 -4.36 -0.09 -8.06
CA ILE A 16 -3.43 -1.22 -8.17
C ILE A 16 -3.81 -2.37 -7.24
N SER A 17 -3.92 -2.12 -5.92
CA SER A 17 -4.13 -3.18 -4.92
C SER A 17 -5.52 -3.80 -5.01
N PHE A 18 -6.55 -3.00 -5.33
CA PHE A 18 -7.95 -3.46 -5.29
C PHE A 18 -8.57 -3.70 -6.67
N LEU A 19 -8.16 -2.96 -7.70
CA LEU A 19 -8.71 -3.12 -9.05
C LEU A 19 -7.81 -3.98 -9.96
N GLU A 20 -6.54 -3.59 -10.17
CA GLU A 20 -5.60 -4.31 -11.06
C GLU A 20 -5.32 -5.74 -10.55
N ALA A 21 -4.97 -5.87 -9.28
CA ALA A 21 -4.46 -7.13 -8.76
C ALA A 21 -5.47 -8.28 -8.87
N PRO A 22 -6.78 -8.09 -8.64
CA PRO A 22 -7.78 -9.13 -8.90
C PRO A 22 -8.13 -9.32 -10.38
N ILE A 23 -8.20 -8.23 -11.17
CA ILE A 23 -8.73 -8.31 -12.54
C ILE A 23 -7.76 -8.96 -13.52
N LYS A 24 -6.44 -8.84 -13.30
CA LYS A 24 -5.43 -9.40 -14.22
C LYS A 24 -5.50 -10.92 -14.39
N PHE A 25 -5.98 -11.64 -13.37
CA PHE A 25 -6.16 -13.09 -13.43
C PHE A 25 -7.39 -13.52 -14.23
N ARG A 26 -8.24 -12.56 -14.63
CA ARG A 26 -9.42 -12.81 -15.49
C ARG A 26 -9.12 -12.60 -16.97
N ALA A 27 -7.94 -12.08 -17.32
CA ALA A 27 -7.58 -11.82 -18.72
C ALA A 27 -7.33 -13.15 -19.48
N PRO A 28 -7.86 -13.31 -20.71
CA PRO A 28 -7.62 -14.49 -21.52
C PRO A 28 -6.12 -14.74 -21.73
N GLY A 29 -5.70 -15.99 -21.58
CA GLY A 29 -4.29 -16.38 -21.75
C GLY A 29 -3.36 -16.10 -20.56
N VAL A 30 -3.86 -15.52 -19.46
CA VAL A 30 -3.05 -15.31 -18.25
C VAL A 30 -3.06 -16.56 -17.38
N THR A 31 -1.90 -17.18 -17.20
CA THR A 31 -1.70 -18.25 -16.22
C THR A 31 -1.43 -17.68 -14.82
N VAL A 32 -1.57 -18.50 -13.77
CA VAL A 32 -1.26 -18.10 -12.39
C VAL A 32 0.19 -17.63 -12.25
N GLU A 33 1.13 -18.33 -12.88
CA GLU A 33 2.55 -17.98 -12.86
C GLU A 33 2.82 -16.61 -13.47
N ILE A 34 2.22 -16.34 -14.65
CA ILE A 34 2.31 -15.03 -15.30
C ILE A 34 1.69 -13.95 -14.42
N GLY A 35 0.49 -14.17 -13.89
CA GLY A 35 -0.21 -13.18 -13.05
C GLY A 35 0.54 -12.86 -11.75
N VAL A 36 1.17 -13.87 -11.12
CA VAL A 36 2.05 -13.68 -9.95
C VAL A 36 3.33 -12.92 -10.34
N GLY A 37 3.95 -13.25 -11.48
CA GLY A 37 5.11 -12.53 -12.01
C GLY A 37 4.83 -11.05 -12.25
N ILE A 38 3.71 -10.74 -12.92
CA ILE A 38 3.23 -9.36 -13.13
C ILE A 38 3.00 -8.68 -11.78
N GLY A 39 2.30 -9.36 -10.86
CA GLY A 39 2.04 -8.85 -9.52
C GLY A 39 3.30 -8.42 -8.80
N ARG A 40 4.36 -9.24 -8.80
CA ARG A 40 5.63 -8.90 -8.15
C ARG A 40 6.25 -7.61 -8.70
N LEU A 41 6.24 -7.44 -10.03
CA LEU A 41 6.78 -6.24 -10.67
C LEU A 41 5.96 -5.00 -10.31
N VAL A 42 4.63 -5.08 -10.48
CA VAL A 42 3.71 -3.97 -10.23
C VAL A 42 3.76 -3.55 -8.76
N PHE A 43 3.70 -4.50 -7.82
CA PHE A 43 3.74 -4.21 -6.39
C PHE A 43 5.10 -3.66 -5.95
N ARG A 44 6.22 -4.13 -6.51
CA ARG A 44 7.54 -3.55 -6.25
C ARG A 44 7.60 -2.08 -6.68
N THR A 45 7.11 -1.77 -7.87
CA THR A 45 7.06 -0.39 -8.37
C THR A 45 6.12 0.47 -7.54
N LEU A 46 4.92 -0.02 -7.22
CA LEU A 46 3.98 0.66 -6.34
C LEU A 46 4.66 1.02 -5.01
N ASN A 47 5.31 0.07 -4.36
CA ASN A 47 6.00 0.31 -3.09
C ASN A 47 7.09 1.39 -3.17
N ALA A 48 7.84 1.44 -4.27
CA ALA A 48 8.85 2.48 -4.46
C ALA A 48 8.18 3.87 -4.55
N ILE A 49 7.06 3.96 -5.28
CA ILE A 49 6.25 5.20 -5.36
C ILE A 49 5.65 5.55 -3.99
N GLU A 50 5.10 4.58 -3.27
CA GLU A 50 4.58 4.77 -1.90
C GLU A 50 5.68 5.28 -0.97
N GLY A 51 6.93 4.79 -1.11
CA GLY A 51 8.08 5.29 -0.36
C GLY A 51 8.41 6.75 -0.66
N VAL A 52 8.34 7.18 -1.93
CA VAL A 52 8.54 8.59 -2.31
C VAL A 52 7.42 9.46 -1.73
N LEU A 53 6.17 9.00 -1.80
CA LEU A 53 5.02 9.71 -1.22
C LEU A 53 5.12 9.79 0.30
N ALA A 54 5.62 8.74 0.96
CA ALA A 54 5.90 8.73 2.40
C ALA A 54 6.94 9.79 2.78
N ILE A 55 8.04 9.90 2.02
CA ILE A 55 9.05 10.95 2.22
C ILE A 55 8.43 12.33 2.06
N ALA A 56 7.58 12.53 1.04
CA ALA A 56 6.87 13.79 0.86
C ALA A 56 5.96 14.13 2.05
N VAL A 57 5.24 13.16 2.61
CA VAL A 57 4.46 13.35 3.85
C VAL A 57 5.36 13.74 5.02
N ILE A 58 6.50 13.07 5.21
CA ILE A 58 7.46 13.37 6.28
C ILE A 58 7.98 14.82 6.15
N ILE A 59 8.30 15.26 4.93
CA ILE A 59 8.73 16.64 4.68
C ILE A 59 7.63 17.64 5.05
N VAL A 60 6.38 17.37 4.64
CA VAL A 60 5.23 18.23 5.00
C VAL A 60 5.05 18.32 6.51
N VAL A 61 5.15 17.19 7.22
CA VAL A 61 5.10 17.14 8.69
C VAL A 61 6.22 17.96 9.31
N ALA A 62 7.46 17.78 8.83
CA ALA A 62 8.63 18.48 9.34
C ALA A 62 8.56 20.01 9.13
N VAL A 63 8.04 20.45 7.98
CA VAL A 63 7.87 21.88 7.67
C VAL A 63 6.78 22.52 8.53
N GLN A 64 5.68 21.81 8.81
CA GLN A 64 4.62 22.34 9.68
C GLN A 64 5.06 22.40 11.16
N GLY A 65 5.93 21.48 11.59
CA GLY A 65 6.50 21.49 12.94
C GLY A 65 5.43 21.56 14.04
N ALA A 66 5.60 22.49 14.98
CA ALA A 66 4.70 22.66 16.13
C ALA A 66 3.28 23.13 15.77
N ALA A 67 3.05 23.65 14.55
CA ALA A 67 1.72 24.04 14.10
C ALA A 67 0.83 22.84 13.72
N MET A 68 1.42 21.64 13.59
CA MET A 68 0.68 20.44 13.22
C MET A 68 -0.16 19.93 14.39
N SER A 69 -1.43 19.61 14.13
CA SER A 69 -2.28 19.03 15.17
C SER A 69 -1.78 17.64 15.61
N PRO A 70 -1.89 17.29 16.90
CA PRO A 70 -1.47 15.98 17.41
C PRO A 70 -2.15 14.82 16.69
N LEU A 71 -3.42 14.99 16.31
CA LEU A 71 -4.17 14.01 15.53
C LEU A 71 -3.56 13.79 14.15
N ALA A 72 -3.26 14.86 13.41
CA ALA A 72 -2.67 14.74 12.08
C ALA A 72 -1.26 14.11 12.14
N LEU A 73 -0.47 14.45 13.16
CA LEU A 73 0.83 13.83 13.38
C LEU A 73 0.69 12.33 13.69
N GLY A 74 -0.24 11.95 14.58
CA GLY A 74 -0.53 10.55 14.90
C GLY A 74 -0.96 9.74 13.69
N LEU A 75 -1.81 10.30 12.82
CA LEU A 75 -2.22 9.65 11.57
C LEU A 75 -1.07 9.48 10.58
N ALA A 76 -0.20 10.48 10.45
CA ALA A 76 0.98 10.39 9.60
C ALA A 76 1.93 9.28 10.10
N ILE A 77 2.21 9.23 11.41
CA ILE A 77 3.04 8.18 12.01
C ILE A 77 2.41 6.80 11.78
N ALA A 78 1.10 6.66 12.01
CA ALA A 78 0.39 5.41 11.78
C ALA A 78 0.50 4.95 10.32
N LEU A 79 0.36 5.87 9.36
CA LEU A 79 0.50 5.58 7.93
C LEU A 79 1.91 5.05 7.60
N ILE A 80 2.94 5.67 8.15
CA ILE A 80 4.33 5.25 7.95
C ILE A 80 4.59 3.86 8.55
N ILE A 81 4.07 3.59 9.75
CA ILE A 81 4.18 2.26 10.39
C ILE A 81 3.48 1.20 9.54
N VAL A 82 2.26 1.48 9.07
CA VAL A 82 1.50 0.58 8.20
C VAL A 82 2.25 0.30 6.90
N LEU A 83 2.81 1.33 6.26
CA LEU A 83 3.63 1.17 5.06
C LEU A 83 4.86 0.30 5.34
N ALA A 84 5.59 0.58 6.42
CA ALA A 84 6.80 -0.16 6.80
C ALA A 84 6.49 -1.64 7.09
N ALA A 85 5.42 -1.93 7.83
CA ALA A 85 4.97 -3.30 8.10
C ALA A 85 4.65 -4.05 6.78
N GLY A 86 3.97 -3.39 5.84
CA GLY A 86 3.63 -3.98 4.55
C GLY A 86 4.87 -4.22 3.68
N ALA A 87 5.73 -3.21 3.56
CA ALA A 87 6.87 -3.20 2.64
C ALA A 87 8.06 -4.02 3.14
N LEU A 88 8.35 -3.99 4.44
CA LEU A 88 9.55 -4.61 5.01
C LEU A 88 9.30 -6.00 5.62
N VAL A 89 8.06 -6.30 6.00
CA VAL A 89 7.72 -7.58 6.64
C VAL A 89 6.89 -8.46 5.72
N LEU A 90 5.67 -8.03 5.40
CA LEU A 90 4.71 -8.91 4.71
C LEU A 90 5.14 -9.26 3.30
N ARG A 91 5.53 -8.27 2.50
CA ARG A 91 5.88 -8.50 1.09
C ARG A 91 7.14 -9.36 0.93
N PRO A 92 8.26 -9.15 1.66
CA PRO A 92 9.41 -10.04 1.58
C PRO A 92 9.08 -11.49 1.98
N LEU A 93 8.21 -11.67 2.99
CA LEU A 93 7.75 -13.00 3.40
C LEU A 93 6.92 -13.69 2.30
N MET A 94 6.04 -12.95 1.64
CA MET A 94 5.25 -13.45 0.52
C MET A 94 6.13 -13.78 -0.70
N ASP A 95 7.08 -12.90 -1.05
CA ASP A 95 7.99 -13.07 -2.18
C ASP A 95 8.93 -14.28 -2.01
N ARG A 96 9.44 -14.53 -0.80
CA ARG A 96 10.26 -15.72 -0.51
C ARG A 96 9.47 -17.00 -0.81
N ARG A 97 8.24 -17.07 -0.31
CA ARG A 97 7.34 -18.23 -0.51
C ARG A 97 7.01 -18.50 -1.98
N VAL A 98 6.85 -17.43 -2.77
CA VAL A 98 6.60 -17.56 -4.21
C VAL A 98 7.84 -18.10 -4.94
N ARG A 99 9.06 -17.67 -4.57
CA ARG A 99 10.31 -18.13 -5.20
C ARG A 99 10.72 -19.53 -4.81
N ASP A 100 10.39 -19.98 -3.60
CA ASP A 100 10.80 -21.30 -3.08
C ASP A 100 10.01 -22.48 -3.72
N GLY A 101 9.31 -22.26 -4.83
CA GLY A 101 8.98 -23.33 -5.78
C GLY A 101 7.78 -24.22 -5.44
N ARG A 102 6.87 -23.81 -4.54
CA ARG A 102 5.56 -24.48 -4.43
C ARG A 102 4.55 -23.83 -5.36
N THR A 103 4.77 -23.95 -6.66
CA THR A 103 3.89 -23.41 -7.70
C THR A 103 2.59 -24.20 -7.81
N ALA A 104 1.49 -23.43 -7.83
CA ALA A 104 0.13 -23.73 -8.30
C ALA A 104 -0.71 -24.81 -7.61
N ASP A 105 -0.21 -26.01 -7.33
CA ASP A 105 -1.12 -27.14 -7.04
C ASP A 105 -1.63 -27.16 -5.59
N ARG A 106 -0.94 -26.47 -4.67
CA ARG A 106 -1.30 -26.41 -3.24
C ARG A 106 -0.82 -25.12 -2.57
N MET A 107 -1.31 -23.95 -2.99
CA MET A 107 -1.28 -22.78 -2.10
C MET A 107 -2.65 -22.70 -1.42
N PRO A 108 -2.81 -23.22 -0.18
CA PRO A 108 -4.00 -22.95 0.62
C PRO A 108 -4.15 -21.44 0.72
N ARG A 109 -5.41 -20.95 0.71
CA ARG A 109 -5.73 -19.57 1.10
C ARG A 109 -5.13 -19.29 2.47
N HIS A 110 -3.92 -18.73 2.49
CA HIS A 110 -3.17 -18.57 3.73
C HIS A 110 -3.56 -17.25 4.38
N SER A 111 -3.66 -17.26 5.71
CA SER A 111 -3.91 -16.10 6.57
C SER A 111 -3.08 -14.83 6.25
N MET A 112 -1.90 -14.97 5.64
CA MET A 112 -1.05 -13.82 5.29
C MET A 112 -1.64 -12.95 4.19
N HIS A 113 -2.39 -13.52 3.24
CA HIS A 113 -3.05 -12.72 2.22
C HIS A 113 -4.16 -11.86 2.85
N PHE A 114 -4.95 -12.43 3.77
CA PHE A 114 -5.95 -11.68 4.52
C PHE A 114 -5.32 -10.59 5.39
N PHE A 115 -4.20 -10.86 6.04
CA PHE A 115 -3.48 -9.85 6.82
C PHE A 115 -2.94 -8.72 5.93
N TYR A 116 -2.42 -9.05 4.74
CA TYR A 116 -2.00 -8.06 3.76
C TYR A 116 -3.19 -7.19 3.29
N VAL A 117 -4.33 -7.80 2.97
CA VAL A 117 -5.55 -7.07 2.59
C VAL A 117 -6.03 -6.17 3.73
N ALA A 118 -6.05 -6.67 4.97
CA ALA A 118 -6.42 -5.87 6.14
C ALA A 118 -5.50 -4.64 6.29
N LEU A 119 -4.19 -4.82 6.09
CA LEU A 119 -3.23 -3.73 6.14
C LEU A 119 -3.47 -2.69 5.03
N GLU A 120 -3.78 -3.13 3.81
CA GLU A 120 -4.15 -2.23 2.70
C GLU A 120 -5.44 -1.46 3.00
N VAL A 121 -6.44 -2.09 3.62
CA VAL A 121 -7.68 -1.42 4.04
C VAL A 121 -7.40 -0.37 5.12
N VAL A 122 -6.55 -0.68 6.11
CA VAL A 122 -6.12 0.30 7.12
C VAL A 122 -5.41 1.47 6.46
N LYS A 123 -4.51 1.21 5.49
CA LYS A 123 -3.81 2.27 4.73
C LYS A 123 -4.80 3.18 4.00
N VAL A 124 -5.80 2.58 3.33
CA VAL A 124 -6.88 3.32 2.65
C VAL A 124 -7.63 4.22 3.65
N ALA A 125 -8.03 3.69 4.80
CA ALA A 125 -8.73 4.47 5.82
C ALA A 125 -7.88 5.64 6.34
N LEU A 126 -6.60 5.41 6.60
CA LEU A 126 -5.65 6.46 7.01
C LEU A 126 -5.50 7.54 5.94
N LEU A 127 -5.32 7.16 4.67
CA LEU A 127 -5.20 8.11 3.57
C LEU A 127 -6.46 8.96 3.38
N VAL A 128 -7.65 8.36 3.54
CA VAL A 128 -8.92 9.08 3.52
C VAL A 128 -8.98 10.09 4.67
N TRP A 129 -8.70 9.68 5.91
CA TRP A 129 -8.74 10.60 7.05
C TRP A 129 -7.70 11.72 6.95
N ILE A 130 -6.47 11.43 6.52
CA ILE A 130 -5.45 12.46 6.32
C ILE A 130 -5.87 13.44 5.24
N GLY A 131 -6.46 12.96 4.13
CA GLY A 131 -6.97 13.80 3.05
C GLY A 131 -8.14 14.69 3.50
N VAL A 132 -9.12 14.12 4.20
CA VAL A 132 -10.31 14.83 4.70
C VAL A 132 -9.93 15.86 5.78
N LEU A 133 -9.09 15.49 6.75
CA LEU A 133 -8.61 16.46 7.74
C LEU A 133 -7.84 17.60 7.08
N GLY A 134 -7.03 17.29 6.05
CA GLY A 134 -6.36 18.30 5.25
C GLY A 134 -7.33 19.27 4.58
N LEU A 135 -8.48 18.80 4.09
CA LEU A 135 -9.53 19.65 3.51
C LEU A 135 -10.22 20.54 4.55
N THR A 136 -10.44 20.04 5.76
CA THR A 136 -11.13 20.81 6.81
C THR A 136 -10.26 21.87 7.49
N LEU A 137 -8.93 21.76 7.33
CA LEU A 137 -7.95 22.67 7.94
C LEU A 137 -7.31 23.64 6.92
N ALA A 138 -7.74 23.57 5.65
CA ALA A 138 -7.29 24.46 4.56
C ALA A 138 -8.22 25.66 4.42
#